data_AF-A0A7C7YWL7-F1
#
_entry.id   AF-A0A7C7YWL7-F1
#
_cell.length_a   1.000
_cell.length_b   1.000
_cell.length_c   1.000
_cell.angle_alpha   90.00
_cell.angle_beta   90.00
_cell.angle_gamma   90.00
#
_symmetry.space_group_name_H-M   'P 1'
#
loop_
_entity.id
_entity.type
_entity.pdbx_description
1 polymer ?
#
loop_
_entity_poly.entity_id
_entity_poly.type
_entity_poly.pdbx_seq_one_letter_code
_entity_poly.pdbx_strand_id
1 'polypeptide(L)'
;MSDDKTSLSDEEVNLQFREIADAFIDLANEQSNAFNRENVSLALLYAAARFNAFIVAGHADDATAYDRDRNSAFDYFTGEYRRMLEENLDQYREQFGQLKYQHLIRQWGLNDSTVSCSKNTGVEPCGHSKTEFLTGRQPGIAKFTSEH
;
A
#
# COMPACT_ATOMS: atom_id res chain seq x y z
N MET A 1 30.12 -19.65 -19.57
CA MET A 1 28.72 -19.51 -20.05
C MET A 1 27.89 -20.38 -19.14
N SER A 2 26.88 -19.94 -18.43
CA SER A 2 26.27 -18.64 -18.09
C SER A 2 25.25 -19.06 -17.05
N ASP A 3 25.17 -18.41 -15.89
CA ASP A 3 24.00 -18.48 -15.00
C ASP A 3 24.18 -17.41 -13.90
N ASP A 4 24.22 -16.14 -14.32
CA ASP A 4 23.97 -15.03 -13.40
C ASP A 4 22.45 -15.01 -13.15
N LYS A 5 22.02 -15.72 -12.11
CA LYS A 5 20.65 -15.60 -11.60
C LYS A 5 20.51 -14.19 -11.06
N THR A 6 19.96 -13.30 -11.88
CA THR A 6 19.59 -11.93 -11.52
C THR A 6 18.63 -11.97 -10.31
N SER A 7 19.18 -11.91 -9.10
CA SER A 7 18.41 -11.72 -7.88
C SER A 7 18.11 -10.24 -7.76
N LEU A 8 16.83 -9.87 -7.76
CA LEU A 8 16.39 -8.50 -7.50
C LEU A 8 16.89 -8.04 -6.13
N SER A 9 17.32 -6.78 -6.04
CA SER A 9 17.60 -6.12 -4.77
C SER A 9 16.31 -5.84 -4.00
N ASP A 10 16.41 -5.66 -2.68
CA ASP A 10 15.25 -5.37 -1.83
C ASP A 10 14.53 -4.08 -2.25
N GLU A 11 15.26 -3.08 -2.77
CA GLU A 11 14.67 -1.83 -3.26
C GLU A 11 13.84 -2.06 -4.54
N GLU A 12 14.35 -2.88 -5.47
CA GLU A 12 13.62 -3.22 -6.70
C GLU A 12 12.35 -4.04 -6.38
N VAL A 13 12.41 -4.95 -5.42
CA VAL A 13 11.24 -5.69 -4.93
C VAL A 13 10.20 -4.75 -4.33
N ASN A 14 10.64 -3.78 -3.52
CA ASN A 14 9.74 -2.79 -2.93
C ASN A 14 9.10 -1.89 -3.98
N LEU A 15 9.85 -1.49 -5.00
CA LEU A 15 9.32 -0.69 -6.11
C LEU A 15 8.27 -1.47 -6.89
N GLN A 16 8.57 -2.71 -7.30
CA GLN A 16 7.61 -3.56 -8.01
C GLN A 16 6.34 -3.79 -7.20
N PHE A 17 6.48 -4.02 -5.89
CA PHE A 17 5.33 -4.16 -5.01
C PHE A 17 4.43 -2.91 -5.00
N ARG A 18 5.03 -1.70 -4.93
CA ARG A 18 4.28 -0.44 -4.99
C ARG A 18 3.58 -0.27 -6.33
N GLU A 19 4.28 -0.50 -7.44
CA GLU A 19 3.71 -0.37 -8.78
C GLU A 19 2.49 -1.28 -8.96
N ILE A 20 2.55 -2.51 -8.45
CA ILE A 20 1.43 -3.45 -8.50
C ILE A 20 0.29 -2.99 -7.59
N ALA A 21 0.60 -2.52 -6.37
CA ALA A 21 -0.40 -2.03 -5.43
C ALA A 21 -1.16 -0.81 -6.00
N ASP A 22 -0.43 0.14 -6.58
CA ASP A 22 -0.99 1.34 -7.21
C ASP A 22 -1.92 0.96 -8.37
N ALA A 23 -1.57 -0.02 -9.19
CA ALA A 23 -2.44 -0.50 -10.26
C ALA A 23 -3.78 -1.06 -9.75
N PHE A 24 -3.78 -1.78 -8.61
CA PHE A 24 -5.03 -2.25 -7.99
C PHE A 24 -5.86 -1.09 -7.44
N ILE A 25 -5.20 -0.08 -6.87
CA ILE A 25 -5.89 1.10 -6.35
C ILE A 25 -6.49 1.93 -7.48
N ASP A 26 -5.76 2.13 -8.58
CA ASP A 26 -6.27 2.83 -9.76
C ASP A 26 -7.53 2.17 -10.31
N LEU A 27 -7.54 0.84 -10.40
CA LEU A 27 -8.74 0.10 -10.76
C LEU A 27 -9.88 0.31 -9.75
N ALA A 28 -9.60 0.26 -8.44
CA ALA A 28 -10.62 0.52 -7.42
C ALA A 28 -11.17 1.96 -7.49
N ASN A 29 -10.32 2.94 -7.80
CA ASN A 29 -10.71 4.33 -8.01
C ASN A 29 -11.61 4.47 -9.24
N GLU A 30 -11.29 3.77 -10.33
CA GLU A 30 -12.12 3.74 -11.53
C GLU A 30 -13.50 3.14 -11.23
N GLN A 31 -13.55 1.98 -10.56
CA GLN A 31 -14.82 1.34 -10.17
C GLN A 31 -15.65 2.22 -9.24
N SER A 32 -14.99 3.04 -8.40
CA SER A 32 -15.65 3.99 -7.50
C SER A 32 -16.35 5.15 -8.21
N ASN A 33 -16.14 5.33 -9.51
CA ASN A 33 -16.92 6.27 -10.33
C ASN A 33 -18.30 5.71 -10.70
N ALA A 34 -18.43 4.37 -10.77
CA ALA A 34 -19.65 3.69 -11.18
C ALA A 34 -20.42 3.05 -10.01
N PHE A 35 -19.73 2.64 -8.95
CA PHE A 35 -20.29 1.90 -7.82
C PHE A 35 -20.05 2.61 -6.48
N ASN A 36 -20.82 2.24 -5.46
CA ASN A 36 -20.61 2.73 -4.10
C ASN A 36 -19.22 2.32 -3.58
N ARG A 37 -18.48 3.27 -3.02
CA ARG A 37 -17.10 3.06 -2.54
C ARG A 37 -16.96 1.97 -1.47
N GLU A 38 -17.94 1.83 -0.58
CA GLU A 38 -17.96 0.77 0.44
C GLU A 38 -18.15 -0.61 -0.20
N ASN A 39 -18.94 -0.70 -1.27
CA ASN A 39 -19.07 -1.94 -2.03
C ASN A 39 -17.80 -2.26 -2.81
N VAL A 40 -17.14 -1.25 -3.38
CA VAL A 40 -15.86 -1.42 -4.08
C VAL A 40 -14.76 -1.88 -3.11
N SER A 41 -14.70 -1.32 -1.90
CA SER A 41 -13.71 -1.75 -0.90
C SER A 41 -13.94 -3.20 -0.45
N LEU A 42 -15.19 -3.60 -0.22
CA LEU A 42 -15.54 -5.00 0.08
C LEU A 42 -15.23 -5.93 -1.10
N ALA A 43 -15.47 -5.49 -2.33
CA ALA A 43 -15.14 -6.26 -3.52
C ALA A 43 -13.63 -6.45 -3.69
N LEU A 44 -12.83 -5.41 -3.41
CA LEU A 44 -11.37 -5.49 -3.44
C LEU A 44 -10.84 -6.47 -2.38
N LEU A 45 -11.39 -6.42 -1.15
CA LEU A 45 -11.06 -7.38 -0.09
C LEU A 45 -11.40 -8.82 -0.50
N TYR A 46 -12.57 -9.03 -1.10
CA TYR A 46 -12.97 -10.34 -1.61
C TYR A 46 -12.08 -10.83 -2.76
N ALA A 47 -11.69 -9.95 -3.68
CA ALA A 47 -10.77 -10.26 -4.76
C ALA A 47 -9.39 -10.69 -4.24
N ALA A 48 -8.84 -9.94 -3.27
CA ALA A 48 -7.58 -10.27 -2.62
C ALA A 48 -7.65 -11.65 -1.94
N ALA A 49 -8.72 -11.95 -1.20
CA ALA A 49 -8.90 -13.26 -0.57
C ALA A 49 -8.92 -14.42 -1.58
N ARG A 50 -9.61 -14.25 -2.72
CA ARG A 50 -9.66 -15.27 -3.79
C ARG A 50 -8.29 -15.48 -4.43
N PHE A 51 -7.58 -14.40 -4.71
CA PHE A 51 -6.25 -14.48 -5.31
C PHE A 51 -5.26 -15.16 -4.37
N ASN A 52 -5.25 -14.77 -3.09
CA ASN A 52 -4.38 -15.39 -2.09
C ASN A 52 -4.69 -16.87 -1.89
N ALA A 53 -5.96 -17.27 -1.89
CA ALA A 53 -6.34 -18.68 -1.85
C ALA A 53 -5.84 -19.47 -3.07
N PHE A 54 -5.85 -18.87 -4.27
CA PHE A 54 -5.27 -19.46 -5.48
C PHE A 54 -3.76 -19.66 -5.34
N ILE A 55 -3.03 -18.68 -4.78
CA ILE A 55 -1.58 -18.81 -4.53
C ILE A 55 -1.28 -19.96 -3.57
N VAL A 56 -2.04 -20.10 -2.48
CA VAL A 56 -1.86 -21.23 -1.53
C VAL A 56 -2.12 -22.57 -2.20
N ALA A 57 -3.22 -22.67 -2.95
CA ALA A 57 -3.56 -23.89 -3.69
C ALA A 57 -2.49 -24.25 -4.73
N GLY A 58 -1.89 -23.26 -5.39
CA GLY A 58 -0.83 -23.46 -6.38
C GLY A 58 0.49 -23.97 -5.79
N HIS A 59 0.72 -23.84 -4.48
CA HIS A 59 1.89 -24.36 -3.79
C HIS A 59 1.70 -25.74 -3.16
N ALA A 60 0.46 -26.24 -3.12
CA ALA A 60 0.17 -27.53 -2.51
C ALA A 60 0.34 -28.68 -3.52
N ASP A 61 1.11 -29.70 -3.16
CA ASP A 61 1.30 -30.89 -4.00
C ASP A 61 0.03 -31.76 -4.06
N ASP A 62 -0.72 -31.81 -2.96
CA ASP A 62 -1.96 -32.56 -2.84
C ASP A 62 -2.92 -31.93 -1.80
N ALA A 63 -4.11 -32.51 -1.67
CA ALA A 63 -5.14 -32.04 -0.76
C ALA A 63 -4.72 -32.12 0.73
N THR A 64 -3.87 -33.08 1.10
CA THR A 64 -3.39 -33.23 2.48
C THR A 64 -2.37 -32.13 2.81
N ALA A 65 -1.46 -31.83 1.89
CA ALA A 65 -0.54 -30.71 2.00
C ALA A 65 -1.30 -29.37 2.06
N TYR A 66 -2.32 -29.20 1.22
CA TYR A 66 -3.19 -28.04 1.26
C TYR A 66 -3.87 -27.86 2.63
N ASP A 67 -4.48 -28.92 3.17
CA ASP A 67 -5.20 -28.84 4.45
C ASP A 67 -4.26 -28.55 5.63
N ARG A 68 -3.03 -29.06 5.59
CA ARG A 68 -1.98 -28.75 6.57
C ARG A 68 -1.62 -27.26 6.53
N ASP A 69 -1.40 -26.71 5.34
CA ASP A 69 -0.86 -25.36 5.16
C ASP A 69 -1.95 -24.27 5.19
N ARG A 70 -3.24 -24.67 5.06
CA ARG A 70 -4.41 -23.79 5.05
C ARG A 70 -4.46 -22.84 6.26
N ASN A 71 -4.26 -23.37 7.47
CA ASN A 71 -4.38 -22.54 8.68
C ASN A 71 -3.21 -21.55 8.78
N SER A 72 -1.98 -21.98 8.46
CA SER A 72 -0.82 -21.10 8.42
C SER A 72 -0.97 -19.99 7.38
N ALA A 73 -1.51 -20.30 6.20
CA ALA A 73 -1.81 -19.30 5.20
C ALA A 73 -2.89 -18.30 5.67
N PHE A 74 -3.94 -18.78 6.34
CA PHE A 74 -4.97 -17.91 6.91
C PHE A 74 -4.40 -16.92 7.92
N ASP A 75 -3.56 -17.39 8.85
CA ASP A 75 -2.93 -16.53 9.87
C ASP A 75 -1.98 -15.51 9.22
N TYR A 76 -1.20 -15.94 8.23
CA TYR A 76 -0.29 -15.07 7.49
C TYR A 76 -1.03 -13.94 6.76
N PHE A 77 -2.01 -14.25 5.91
CA PHE A 77 -2.69 -13.22 5.11
C PHE A 77 -3.55 -12.29 5.96
N THR A 78 -4.18 -12.80 7.02
CA THR A 78 -4.97 -11.95 7.93
C THR A 78 -4.07 -11.06 8.80
N GLY A 79 -2.90 -11.56 9.22
CA GLY A 79 -1.88 -10.80 9.91
C GLY A 79 -1.31 -9.67 9.05
N GLU A 80 -0.92 -9.96 7.81
CA GLU A 80 -0.40 -8.96 6.89
C GLU A 80 -1.46 -7.89 6.55
N TYR A 81 -2.71 -8.29 6.30
CA TYR A 81 -3.78 -7.32 6.07
C TYR A 81 -4.01 -6.41 7.27
N ARG A 82 -4.02 -6.97 8.50
CA ARG A 82 -4.13 -6.18 9.73
C ARG A 82 -3.00 -5.16 9.83
N ARG A 83 -1.74 -5.60 9.69
CA ARG A 83 -0.56 -4.74 9.78
C ARG A 83 -0.62 -3.59 8.79
N MET A 84 -0.88 -3.89 7.52
CA MET A 84 -0.97 -2.87 6.46
C MET A 84 -2.13 -1.90 6.71
N LEU A 85 -3.28 -2.38 7.16
CA LEU A 85 -4.43 -1.53 7.47
C LEU A 85 -4.15 -0.60 8.65
N GLU A 86 -3.55 -1.11 9.72
CA GLU A 86 -3.13 -0.32 10.89
C GLU A 86 -2.16 0.79 10.47
N GLU A 87 -1.11 0.46 9.72
CA GLU A 87 -0.14 1.44 9.19
C GLU A 87 -0.80 2.55 8.37
N ASN A 88 -1.73 2.20 7.48
CA ASN A 88 -2.45 3.18 6.66
C ASN A 88 -3.37 4.07 7.52
N LEU A 89 -4.09 3.49 8.48
CA LEU A 89 -4.96 4.25 9.38
C LEU A 89 -4.16 5.23 10.27
N ASP A 90 -3.00 4.81 10.75
CA ASP A 90 -2.09 5.67 11.52
C ASP A 90 -1.54 6.82 10.67
N GLN A 91 -1.18 6.57 9.41
CA GLN A 91 -0.78 7.64 8.48
C GLN A 91 -1.88 8.68 8.29
N TYR A 92 -3.15 8.25 8.14
CA TYR A 92 -4.27 9.19 8.09
C TYR A 92 -4.42 9.97 9.40
N ARG A 93 -4.28 9.30 10.55
CA ARG A 93 -4.36 9.95 11.87
C ARG A 93 -3.30 11.04 12.04
N GLU A 94 -2.06 10.79 11.64
CA GLU A 94 -0.97 11.77 11.68
C GLU A 94 -1.28 13.00 10.82
N GLN A 95 -1.75 12.77 9.59
CA GLN A 95 -2.14 13.85 8.68
C GLN A 95 -3.33 14.66 9.20
N PHE A 96 -4.33 14.03 9.81
CA PHE A 96 -5.43 14.76 10.45
C PHE A 96 -4.94 15.68 11.57
N GLY A 97 -3.95 15.23 12.34
CA GLY A 97 -3.23 16.08 13.29
C GLY A 97 -2.61 17.29 12.58
N GLN A 98 -1.75 17.03 11.59
CA GLN A 98 -1.05 18.09 10.86
C GLN A 98 -2.02 19.09 10.19
N LEU A 99 -3.05 18.63 9.50
CA LEU A 99 -4.06 19.47 8.85
C LEU A 99 -4.85 20.30 9.87
N LYS A 100 -5.26 19.70 10.99
CA LYS A 100 -5.93 20.41 12.09
C LYS A 100 -5.03 21.50 12.66
N TYR A 101 -3.72 21.30 12.73
CA TYR A 101 -2.78 22.32 13.20
C TYR A 101 -2.27 23.23 12.07
N GLN A 102 -2.58 22.97 10.80
CA GLN A 102 -2.02 23.71 9.66
C GLN A 102 -2.40 25.20 9.68
N HIS A 103 -3.64 25.52 10.10
CA HIS A 103 -4.08 26.91 10.28
C HIS A 103 -3.42 27.58 11.49
N LEU A 104 -3.07 26.81 12.53
CA LEU A 104 -2.37 27.30 13.70
C LEU A 104 -0.88 27.52 13.37
N ILE A 105 -0.22 26.59 12.69
CA ILE A 105 1.19 26.70 12.29
C ILE A 105 1.41 27.98 11.44
N ARG A 106 0.47 28.33 10.55
CA ARG A 106 0.49 29.61 9.82
C ARG A 106 0.36 30.84 10.71
N GLN A 107 -0.43 30.77 11.78
CA GLN A 107 -0.69 31.89 12.68
C GLN A 107 0.47 32.16 13.64
N TRP A 108 1.22 31.13 14.04
CA TRP A 108 2.31 31.23 15.02
C TRP A 108 3.71 31.41 14.40
N GLY A 109 3.81 31.52 13.06
CA GLY A 109 5.08 31.82 12.38
C GLY A 109 6.18 30.77 12.54
N LEU A 110 5.83 29.54 12.93
CA LEU A 110 6.78 28.44 13.17
C LEU A 110 7.08 27.66 11.88
N ASN A 111 7.49 28.38 10.84
CA ASN A 111 7.93 27.80 9.57
C ASN A 111 9.42 28.14 9.36
N ASP A 112 10.33 27.52 10.12
CA ASP A 112 11.72 27.34 9.67
C ASP A 112 12.36 26.24 10.52
N SER A 113 12.94 25.18 9.95
CA SER A 113 14.20 25.33 9.24
C SER A 113 14.43 24.19 8.25
N THR A 114 14.98 24.55 7.08
CA THR A 114 15.58 23.73 6.00
C THR A 114 14.88 23.68 4.64
N VAL A 115 14.28 24.78 4.15
CA VAL A 115 14.44 25.11 2.71
C VAL A 115 14.48 26.63 2.54
N SER A 116 15.70 27.15 2.45
CA SER A 116 15.98 28.45 1.87
C SER A 116 15.70 28.38 0.36
N CYS A 117 14.68 29.08 -0.13
CA CYS A 117 14.81 29.73 -1.42
C CYS A 117 13.86 30.93 -1.55
N SER A 118 14.40 31.95 -2.21
CA SER A 118 13.95 33.33 -2.28
C SER A 118 12.53 33.52 -2.81
N LYS A 119 11.83 34.51 -2.24
CA LYS A 119 10.56 35.04 -2.75
C LYS A 119 10.77 35.68 -4.12
N ASN A 120 10.03 35.25 -5.16
CA ASN A 120 9.27 36.19 -6.01
C ASN A 120 8.48 35.54 -7.17
N THR A 121 7.39 36.23 -7.48
CA THR A 121 6.44 36.11 -8.62
C THR A 121 5.37 35.04 -8.50
N GLY A 122 4.15 35.52 -8.27
CA GLY A 122 2.98 34.71 -8.04
C GLY A 122 2.25 34.29 -9.30
N VAL A 123 1.49 33.20 -9.15
CA VAL A 123 0.26 32.84 -9.87
C VAL A 123 -0.50 31.88 -8.92
N GLU A 124 -1.75 32.15 -8.58
CA GLU A 124 -2.68 31.16 -7.98
C GLU A 124 -3.46 30.43 -9.10
N PRO A 125 -4.22 29.37 -8.80
CA PRO A 125 -3.78 28.02 -8.42
C PRO A 125 -4.24 27.02 -9.51
N CYS A 126 -3.50 25.93 -9.74
CA CYS A 126 -3.99 24.84 -10.58
C CYS A 126 -4.26 23.61 -9.72
N GLY A 127 -5.50 23.12 -9.80
CA GLY A 127 -6.01 22.02 -9.00
C GLY A 127 -5.13 20.78 -9.09
N HIS A 128 -4.94 20.14 -7.95
CA HIS A 128 -4.38 18.80 -7.89
C HIS A 128 -5.48 17.86 -7.42
N SER A 129 -5.81 16.92 -8.29
CA SER A 129 -6.63 15.75 -7.97
C SER A 129 -6.00 15.03 -6.78
N LYS A 130 -6.82 14.63 -5.81
CA LYS A 130 -6.42 13.97 -4.56
C LYS A 130 -5.82 12.55 -4.73
N THR A 131 -5.28 12.20 -5.89
CA THR A 131 -4.94 10.82 -6.25
C THR A 131 -3.46 10.45 -6.09
N GLU A 132 -2.56 11.36 -5.75
CA GLU A 132 -1.12 11.04 -5.61
C GLU A 132 -0.67 10.67 -4.18
N PHE A 133 -1.57 10.29 -3.28
CA PHE A 133 -1.23 10.15 -1.85
C PHE A 133 -0.85 8.71 -1.39
N LEU A 134 -0.70 7.74 -2.30
CA LEU A 134 -0.49 6.33 -1.91
C LEU A 134 0.95 5.82 -2.07
N THR A 135 1.90 6.68 -2.45
CA THR A 135 3.30 6.28 -2.66
C THR A 135 4.19 6.42 -1.41
N GLY A 136 3.60 6.76 -0.25
CA GLY A 136 4.28 6.77 1.05
C GLY A 136 4.85 5.40 1.43
N ARG A 137 6.00 5.39 2.11
CA ARG A 137 6.91 4.25 2.29
C ARG A 137 6.27 3.01 2.97
N GLN A 138 5.58 2.13 2.22
CA GLN A 138 5.18 0.80 2.72
C GLN A 138 6.43 -0.08 2.99
N PRO A 139 6.49 -0.80 4.13
CA PRO A 139 7.53 -1.80 4.38
C PRO A 139 7.42 -2.95 3.37
N GLY A 140 8.56 -3.47 2.93
CA GLY A 140 8.62 -4.57 1.97
C GLY A 140 7.89 -5.83 2.42
N ILE A 141 7.46 -6.61 1.44
CA ILE A 141 6.81 -7.91 1.61
C ILE A 141 7.70 -8.88 2.39
N ALA A 142 7.23 -9.39 3.52
CA ALA A 142 7.83 -10.57 4.15
C ALA A 142 7.55 -11.78 3.24
N LYS A 143 8.58 -12.37 2.63
CA LYS A 143 8.42 -13.57 1.79
C LYS A 143 7.76 -14.68 2.60
N PHE A 144 6.65 -15.23 2.10
CA PHE A 144 6.13 -16.51 2.56
C PHE A 144 7.10 -17.60 2.07
N THR A 145 8.12 -17.92 2.88
CA THR A 145 8.95 -19.10 2.65
C THR A 145 8.36 -20.26 3.44
N SER A 146 7.79 -21.24 2.75
CA SER A 146 7.51 -22.54 3.35
C SER A 146 8.86 -23.24 3.60
N GLU A 147 9.47 -22.98 4.76
CA GLU A 147 10.65 -23.73 5.19
C GLU A 147 10.25 -25.21 5.38
N HIS A 148 11.03 -26.07 4.73
CA HIS A 148 10.90 -27.53 4.71
C HIS A 148 11.44 -28.16 6.00
#